data_AF-A0AAP5I6V3-F1
#
_entry.id   AF-A0AAP5I6V3-F1
#
_cell.length_a   1.000
_cell.length_b   1.000
_cell.length_c   1.000
_cell.angle_alpha   90.00
_cell.angle_beta   90.00
_cell.angle_gamma   90.00
#
_symmetry.space_group_name_H-M   'P 1'
#
loop_
_entity.id
_entity.type
_entity.pdbx_description
1 polymer ?
#
loop_
_entity_poly.entity_id
_entity_poly.type
_entity_poly.pdbx_seq_one_letter_code
_entity_poly.pdbx_strand_id
1 'polypeptide(L)'
;MKLSTSLVSVKKITCAAPLSMFQDEEVEQAAKLILESEGVINPIVVRRKDLQSYEVVDGAFEYYAALRAREIDPRKGETIGVFIIEPENEERLIKQVELFRKQKSDTSGKTVWNSDDIEMFLKNLESRFDKITHQLLEEATSKVRLENELENLKKKKPKNTKPLEIFNKLPKDQLASKLQNTGFSSKKASDIAEMVEIERLKEQFKSLNDVVERVKIPSGRKLVKGISPEKMLHIVDQWSDSN
;
A
#
# COMPACT_ATOMS: atom_id res chain seq x y z
N MET A 1 -38.67 4.14 -27.41
CA MET A 1 -39.29 3.19 -26.45
C MET A 1 -39.50 3.90 -25.14
N LYS A 2 -40.55 3.57 -24.37
CA LYS A 2 -40.83 4.22 -23.07
C LYS A 2 -40.17 3.51 -21.87
N LEU A 3 -39.70 2.28 -22.02
CA LEU A 3 -38.90 1.58 -21.01
C LEU A 3 -37.43 1.75 -21.38
N SER A 4 -36.63 2.27 -20.47
CA SER A 4 -35.20 2.51 -20.67
C SER A 4 -34.39 1.37 -20.06
N THR A 5 -33.63 0.64 -20.88
CA THR A 5 -32.65 -0.36 -20.43
C THR A 5 -31.26 0.10 -20.77
N SER A 6 -30.32 -0.03 -19.84
CA SER A 6 -28.92 0.33 -20.07
C SER A 6 -28.01 -0.51 -19.18
N LEU A 7 -26.76 -0.64 -19.62
CA LEU A 7 -25.66 -0.97 -18.72
C LEU A 7 -25.27 0.30 -17.97
N VAL A 8 -25.28 0.22 -16.65
CA VAL A 8 -24.92 1.35 -15.77
C VAL A 8 -23.76 0.92 -14.89
N SER A 9 -22.80 1.83 -14.69
CA SER A 9 -21.70 1.58 -13.76
C SER A 9 -22.24 1.38 -12.34
N VAL A 10 -21.87 0.30 -11.69
CA VAL A 10 -22.34 -0.03 -10.33
C VAL A 10 -22.01 1.10 -9.34
N LYS A 11 -20.90 1.82 -9.56
CA LYS A 11 -20.49 2.99 -8.75
C LYS A 11 -21.50 4.15 -8.76
N LYS A 12 -22.36 4.23 -9.78
CA LYS A 12 -23.34 5.31 -9.97
C LYS A 12 -24.71 4.99 -9.37
N ILE A 13 -24.86 3.79 -8.79
CA ILE A 13 -26.10 3.30 -8.22
C ILE A 13 -25.98 3.37 -6.69
N THR A 14 -27.01 3.90 -6.03
CA THR A 14 -27.10 3.95 -4.56
C THR A 14 -28.28 3.12 -4.10
N CYS A 15 -28.15 2.40 -2.99
CA CYS A 15 -29.23 1.63 -2.38
C CYS A 15 -29.52 2.14 -0.96
N ALA A 16 -30.79 2.28 -0.62
CA ALA A 16 -31.24 2.70 0.71
C ALA A 16 -31.34 1.53 1.71
N ALA A 17 -31.55 0.31 1.22
CA ALA A 17 -31.62 -0.88 2.06
C ALA A 17 -30.21 -1.25 2.56
N PRO A 18 -30.01 -1.58 3.84
CA PRO A 18 -28.68 -1.94 4.36
C PRO A 18 -28.25 -3.34 3.90
N LEU A 19 -26.95 -3.48 3.58
CA LEU A 19 -26.32 -4.75 3.15
C LEU A 19 -26.48 -5.88 4.19
N SER A 20 -26.67 -5.54 5.47
CA SER A 20 -26.83 -6.51 6.56
C SER A 20 -28.17 -7.27 6.55
N MET A 21 -29.11 -6.86 5.68
CA MET A 21 -30.32 -7.65 5.40
C MET A 21 -30.02 -8.96 4.65
N PHE A 22 -28.83 -9.10 4.07
CA PHE A 22 -28.46 -10.23 3.21
C PHE A 22 -27.30 -11.01 3.81
N GLN A 23 -27.31 -12.33 3.62
CA GLN A 23 -26.23 -13.21 4.05
C GLN A 23 -25.01 -13.04 3.16
N ASP A 24 -23.82 -13.03 3.77
CA ASP A 24 -22.55 -12.82 3.05
C ASP A 24 -22.27 -13.91 2.03
N GLU A 25 -22.50 -15.16 2.42
CA GLU A 25 -22.23 -16.32 1.59
C GLU A 25 -23.10 -16.29 0.33
N GLU A 26 -24.37 -15.89 0.44
CA GLU A 26 -25.30 -15.78 -0.68
C GLU A 26 -24.90 -14.63 -1.62
N VAL A 27 -24.52 -13.47 -1.07
CA VAL A 27 -24.05 -12.32 -1.87
C VAL A 27 -22.75 -12.67 -2.60
N GLU A 28 -21.81 -13.35 -1.94
CA GLU A 28 -20.54 -13.80 -2.54
C GLU A 28 -20.77 -14.84 -3.64
N GLN A 29 -21.68 -15.80 -3.43
CA GLN A 29 -22.05 -16.78 -4.46
C GLN A 29 -22.70 -16.11 -5.66
N ALA A 30 -23.67 -15.21 -5.42
CA ALA A 30 -24.32 -14.46 -6.48
C ALA A 30 -23.32 -13.59 -7.25
N ALA A 31 -22.37 -12.95 -6.57
CA ALA A 31 -21.31 -12.16 -7.20
C ALA A 31 -20.46 -12.98 -8.17
N LYS A 32 -20.06 -14.21 -7.78
CA LYS A 32 -19.31 -15.12 -8.66
C LYS A 32 -20.13 -15.51 -9.89
N LEU A 33 -21.42 -15.84 -9.71
CA LEU A 33 -22.31 -16.16 -10.83
C LEU A 33 -22.48 -14.96 -11.78
N ILE A 34 -22.54 -13.73 -11.26
CA ILE A 34 -22.58 -12.51 -12.09
C ILE A 34 -21.29 -12.37 -12.91
N LEU A 35 -20.12 -12.67 -12.34
CA LEU A 35 -18.85 -12.61 -13.05
C LEU A 35 -18.71 -13.71 -14.11
N GLU A 36 -19.25 -14.90 -13.85
CA GLU A 36 -19.26 -16.03 -14.79
C GLU A 36 -20.23 -15.81 -15.94
N SER A 37 -21.40 -15.22 -15.66
CA SER A 37 -22.44 -14.94 -16.66
C SER A 37 -22.35 -13.56 -17.30
N GLU A 38 -21.43 -12.71 -16.82
CA GLU A 38 -21.23 -11.31 -17.24
C GLU A 38 -22.51 -10.46 -17.18
N GLY A 39 -23.40 -10.78 -16.22
CA GLY A 39 -24.67 -10.08 -16.08
C GLY A 39 -25.58 -10.65 -15.01
N VAL A 40 -26.80 -10.12 -14.95
CA VAL A 40 -27.87 -10.61 -14.07
C VAL A 40 -29.07 -11.01 -14.90
N ILE A 41 -29.62 -12.18 -14.60
CA ILE A 41 -30.87 -12.65 -15.23
C ILE A 41 -32.07 -11.82 -14.76
N ASN A 42 -32.00 -11.27 -13.54
CA ASN A 42 -32.99 -10.35 -13.00
C ASN A 42 -32.38 -8.93 -12.94
N PRO A 43 -32.60 -8.07 -13.94
CA PRO A 43 -32.01 -6.74 -13.97
C PRO A 43 -32.47 -5.88 -12.79
N ILE A 44 -31.59 -5.03 -12.28
CA ILE A 44 -31.93 -4.13 -11.16
C ILE A 44 -32.86 -3.03 -11.70
N VAL A 45 -33.87 -2.65 -10.92
CA VAL A 45 -34.73 -1.52 -11.27
C VAL A 45 -34.27 -0.30 -10.49
N VAL A 46 -33.92 0.75 -11.22
CA VAL A 46 -33.40 1.98 -10.64
C VAL A 46 -34.23 3.17 -11.07
N ARG A 47 -34.36 4.15 -10.18
CA ARG A 47 -34.88 5.49 -10.49
C ARG A 47 -33.70 6.41 -10.80
N ARG A 48 -33.81 7.21 -11.85
CA ARG A 48 -32.83 8.26 -12.13
C ARG A 48 -32.97 9.42 -11.14
N LYS A 49 -31.87 9.81 -10.49
CA LYS A 49 -31.81 11.01 -9.63
C LYS A 49 -31.25 12.20 -10.40
N ASP A 50 -30.13 12.01 -11.09
CA ASP A 50 -29.47 13.01 -11.91
C ASP A 50 -29.07 12.45 -13.29
N LEU A 51 -28.31 13.23 -14.07
CA LEU A 51 -27.84 12.82 -15.39
C LEU A 51 -27.07 11.47 -15.37
N GLN A 52 -26.37 11.17 -14.28
CA GLN A 52 -25.55 9.97 -14.12
C GLN A 52 -25.64 9.32 -12.74
N SER A 53 -26.69 9.58 -11.95
CA SER A 53 -26.89 8.99 -10.63
C SER A 53 -28.23 8.26 -10.58
N TYR A 54 -28.23 7.10 -9.95
CA TYR A 54 -29.39 6.20 -9.91
C TYR A 54 -29.61 5.67 -8.50
N GLU A 55 -30.86 5.46 -8.13
CA GLU A 55 -31.25 4.88 -6.86
C GLU A 55 -32.00 3.56 -7.10
N VAL A 56 -31.65 2.52 -6.34
CA VAL A 56 -32.34 1.23 -6.41
C VAL A 56 -33.78 1.38 -5.93
N VAL A 57 -34.74 1.02 -6.78
CA VAL A 57 -36.16 0.90 -6.44
C VAL A 57 -36.49 -0.55 -6.10
N ASP A 58 -35.92 -1.50 -6.85
CA ASP A 58 -36.09 -2.93 -6.61
C ASP A 58 -34.86 -3.71 -7.10
N GLY A 59 -34.53 -4.81 -6.42
CA GLY A 59 -33.34 -5.62 -6.67
C GLY A 59 -32.15 -5.23 -5.80
N ALA A 60 -32.37 -5.00 -4.50
CA ALA A 60 -31.32 -4.65 -3.54
C ALA A 60 -30.28 -5.77 -3.38
N PHE A 61 -30.72 -7.04 -3.39
CA PHE A 61 -29.83 -8.19 -3.34
C PHE A 61 -28.92 -8.25 -4.58
N GLU A 62 -29.49 -8.11 -5.78
CA GLU A 62 -28.76 -8.10 -7.04
C GLU A 62 -27.80 -6.91 -7.13
N TYR A 63 -28.17 -5.75 -6.60
CA TYR A 63 -27.27 -4.60 -6.47
C TYR A 63 -26.05 -4.94 -5.60
N TYR A 64 -26.26 -5.55 -4.44
CA TYR A 64 -25.16 -5.91 -3.55
C TYR A 64 -24.28 -7.03 -4.11
N ALA A 65 -24.86 -8.01 -4.79
CA ALA A 65 -24.11 -9.01 -5.54
C ALA A 65 -23.27 -8.37 -6.66
N ALA A 66 -23.82 -7.39 -7.39
CA ALA A 66 -23.08 -6.65 -8.42
C ALA A 66 -21.98 -5.77 -7.83
N LEU A 67 -22.22 -5.13 -6.67
CA LEU A 67 -21.20 -4.38 -5.94
C LEU A 67 -20.05 -5.29 -5.52
N ARG A 68 -20.38 -6.48 -5.00
CA ARG A 68 -19.39 -7.48 -4.60
C ARG A 68 -18.63 -8.06 -5.80
N ALA A 69 -19.31 -8.30 -6.93
CA ALA A 69 -18.68 -8.74 -8.18
C ALA A 69 -17.62 -7.73 -8.65
N ARG A 70 -17.92 -6.44 -8.56
CA ARG A 70 -16.97 -5.35 -8.87
C ARG A 70 -15.75 -5.33 -7.96
N GLU A 71 -15.90 -5.68 -6.68
CA GLU A 71 -14.78 -5.77 -5.74
C GLU A 71 -13.85 -6.95 -6.07
N ILE A 72 -14.41 -8.07 -6.52
CA ILE A 72 -13.67 -9.27 -6.90
C ILE A 72 -12.92 -9.06 -8.23
N ASP A 73 -13.63 -8.65 -9.29
CA ASP A 73 -13.03 -8.32 -10.59
C ASP A 73 -13.62 -7.01 -11.14
N PRO A 74 -12.90 -5.89 -10.98
CA PRO A 74 -13.36 -4.59 -11.45
C PRO A 74 -13.59 -4.51 -12.96
N ARG A 75 -12.92 -5.32 -13.79
CA ARG A 75 -13.05 -5.25 -15.26
C ARG A 75 -14.35 -5.87 -15.73
N LYS A 76 -14.76 -6.97 -15.09
CA LYS A 76 -15.99 -7.70 -15.44
C LYS A 76 -17.21 -7.17 -14.69
N GLY A 77 -17.04 -6.73 -13.44
CA GLY A 77 -18.11 -6.22 -12.59
C GLY A 77 -18.36 -4.71 -12.67
N GLU A 78 -17.75 -3.98 -13.61
CA GLU A 78 -17.87 -2.51 -13.66
C GLU A 78 -19.31 -2.03 -13.89
N THR A 79 -20.01 -2.71 -14.79
CA THR A 79 -21.35 -2.34 -15.26
C THR A 79 -22.34 -3.46 -15.06
N ILE A 80 -23.59 -3.09 -14.79
CA ILE A 80 -24.67 -4.04 -14.60
C ILE A 80 -25.90 -3.62 -15.40
N GLY A 81 -26.67 -4.60 -15.88
CA GLY A 81 -27.92 -4.37 -16.60
C GLY A 81 -29.00 -3.85 -15.67
N VAL A 82 -29.58 -2.70 -16.02
CA VAL A 82 -30.64 -2.07 -15.23
C VAL A 82 -31.82 -1.62 -16.09
N PHE A 83 -33.00 -1.63 -15.48
CA PHE A 83 -34.17 -0.90 -15.95
C PHE A 83 -34.21 0.47 -15.28
N ILE A 84 -34.22 1.52 -16.08
CA ILE A 84 -34.24 2.91 -15.61
C ILE A 84 -35.69 3.41 -15.65
N ILE A 85 -36.18 3.80 -14.49
CA ILE A 85 -37.42 4.55 -14.31
C ILE A 85 -37.11 6.03 -14.49
N GLU A 86 -37.80 6.64 -15.45
CA GLU A 86 -37.72 8.07 -15.75
C GLU A 86 -38.98 8.76 -15.18
N PRO A 87 -38.93 10.07 -14.87
CA PRO A 87 -40.06 10.76 -14.25
C PRO A 87 -41.38 10.66 -15.03
N GLU A 88 -41.33 10.56 -16.36
CA GLU A 88 -42.52 10.54 -17.22
C GLU A 88 -43.30 9.21 -17.17
N ASN A 89 -42.67 8.13 -16.71
CA ASN A 89 -43.25 6.78 -16.70
C ASN A 89 -43.29 6.13 -15.32
N GLU A 90 -42.88 6.87 -14.28
CA GLU A 90 -42.64 6.37 -12.93
C GLU A 90 -43.81 5.56 -12.37
N GLU A 91 -45.01 6.14 -12.33
CA GLU A 91 -46.17 5.46 -11.73
C GLU A 91 -46.50 4.13 -12.42
N ARG A 92 -46.33 4.05 -13.75
CA ARG A 92 -46.66 2.84 -14.51
C ARG A 92 -45.61 1.76 -14.26
N LEU A 93 -44.33 2.13 -14.24
CA LEU A 93 -43.24 1.19 -14.03
C LEU A 93 -43.18 0.72 -12.58
N ILE A 94 -43.44 1.57 -11.60
CA ILE A 94 -43.53 1.15 -10.19
C ILE A 94 -44.66 0.13 -10.02
N LYS A 95 -45.86 0.40 -10.55
CA LYS A 95 -46.98 -0.58 -10.51
C LYS A 95 -46.60 -1.90 -11.18
N GLN A 96 -45.87 -1.85 -12.28
CA GLN A 96 -45.39 -3.03 -12.98
C GLN A 96 -44.39 -3.85 -12.14
N VAL A 97 -43.45 -3.16 -11.48
CA VAL A 97 -42.50 -3.77 -10.53
C VAL A 97 -43.27 -4.43 -9.39
N GLU A 98 -44.21 -3.70 -8.78
CA GLU A 98 -45.02 -4.24 -7.69
C GLU A 98 -45.79 -5.49 -8.11
N LEU A 99 -46.43 -5.50 -9.28
CA LEU A 99 -47.20 -6.65 -9.74
C LEU A 99 -46.31 -7.86 -10.10
N PHE A 100 -45.20 -7.66 -10.82
CA PHE A 100 -44.40 -8.77 -11.32
C PHE A 100 -43.34 -9.27 -10.33
N ARG A 101 -42.93 -8.43 -9.37
CA ARG A 101 -41.92 -8.81 -8.37
C ARG A 101 -42.53 -9.19 -7.03
N LYS A 102 -43.64 -8.58 -6.59
CA LYS A 102 -44.33 -9.04 -5.35
C LYS A 102 -44.92 -10.44 -5.50
N GLN A 103 -45.40 -10.83 -6.69
CA GLN A 103 -45.83 -12.21 -6.92
C GLN A 103 -44.72 -13.25 -6.72
N LYS A 104 -43.44 -12.85 -6.82
CA LYS A 104 -42.30 -13.73 -6.48
C LYS A 104 -41.97 -13.72 -4.99
N SER A 105 -42.27 -12.64 -4.26
CA SER A 105 -42.04 -12.54 -2.82
C SER A 105 -43.23 -13.03 -1.98
N ASP A 106 -44.46 -13.06 -2.50
CA ASP A 106 -45.69 -13.41 -1.77
C ASP A 106 -45.82 -14.91 -1.42
N THR A 107 -44.76 -15.71 -1.62
CA THR A 107 -44.62 -17.00 -0.91
C THR A 107 -44.02 -16.85 0.50
N SER A 108 -43.59 -15.63 0.89
CA SER A 108 -43.31 -15.24 2.28
C SER A 108 -43.98 -13.89 2.58
N GLY A 109 -44.91 -13.91 3.53
CA GLY A 109 -45.84 -12.81 3.80
C GLY A 109 -45.20 -11.48 4.21
N LYS A 110 -45.98 -10.41 4.00
CA LYS A 110 -45.84 -9.02 4.50
C LYS A 110 -44.77 -8.84 5.59
N THR A 111 -43.79 -7.97 5.30
CA THR A 111 -42.70 -7.51 6.18
C THR A 111 -43.21 -6.87 7.47
N VAL A 112 -43.56 -7.69 8.46
CA VAL A 112 -43.33 -7.41 9.87
C VAL A 112 -42.00 -8.07 10.17
N TRP A 113 -41.01 -7.30 10.57
CA TRP A 113 -39.72 -7.85 10.98
C TRP A 113 -39.97 -8.73 12.21
N ASN A 114 -39.76 -10.03 12.07
CA ASN A 114 -39.88 -10.95 13.20
C ASN A 114 -38.56 -11.00 13.97
N SER A 115 -38.60 -11.55 15.19
CA SER A 115 -37.40 -11.74 16.02
C SER A 115 -36.30 -12.48 15.27
N ASP A 116 -36.68 -13.49 14.47
CA ASP A 116 -35.76 -14.30 13.67
C ASP A 116 -35.02 -13.50 12.60
N ASP A 117 -35.68 -12.52 11.96
CA ASP A 117 -35.05 -11.65 10.96
C ASP A 117 -34.02 -10.72 11.60
N ILE A 118 -34.32 -10.23 12.81
CA ILE A 118 -33.41 -9.39 13.60
C ILE A 118 -32.22 -10.21 14.09
N GLU A 119 -32.44 -11.45 14.55
CA GLU A 119 -31.36 -12.36 14.95
C GLU A 119 -30.45 -12.70 13.77
N MET A 120 -31.03 -12.97 12.59
CA MET A 120 -30.25 -13.21 11.38
C MET A 120 -29.43 -11.97 10.98
N PHE A 121 -30.03 -10.77 11.05
CA PHE A 121 -29.34 -9.51 10.81
C PHE A 121 -28.18 -9.28 11.79
N LEU A 122 -28.39 -9.53 13.09
CA LEU A 122 -27.36 -9.39 14.12
C LEU A 122 -26.23 -10.40 13.92
N LYS A 123 -26.56 -11.64 13.59
CA LYS A 123 -25.58 -12.69 13.28
C LYS A 123 -24.75 -12.35 12.04
N ASN A 124 -25.39 -11.82 10.99
CA ASN A 124 -24.70 -11.35 9.79
C ASN A 124 -23.75 -10.18 10.11
N LEU A 125 -24.17 -9.25 10.97
CA LEU A 125 -23.30 -8.17 11.44
C LEU A 125 -22.11 -8.71 12.24
N GLU A 126 -22.34 -9.60 13.20
CA GLU A 126 -21.30 -10.22 14.02
C GLU A 126 -20.24 -10.91 13.15
N SER A 127 -20.67 -11.73 12.19
CA SER A 127 -19.75 -12.40 11.25
C SER A 127 -18.89 -11.42 10.45
N ARG A 128 -19.46 -10.27 10.04
CA ARG A 128 -18.71 -9.23 9.33
C ARG A 128 -17.72 -8.52 10.24
N PHE A 129 -18.08 -8.23 11.48
CA PHE A 129 -17.17 -7.64 12.45
C PHE A 129 -15.99 -8.58 12.72
N ASP A 130 -16.23 -9.88 12.87
CA ASP A 130 -15.17 -10.87 13.05
C ASP A 130 -14.23 -10.92 11.83
N LYS A 131 -14.78 -10.94 10.61
CA LYS A 131 -13.97 -10.92 9.37
C LYS A 131 -13.08 -9.66 9.31
N ILE A 132 -13.64 -8.48 9.60
CA ILE A 132 -12.90 -7.21 9.56
C ILE A 132 -11.83 -7.17 10.65
N THR A 133 -12.14 -7.59 11.87
CA THR A 133 -11.19 -7.57 12.99
C THR A 133 -10.01 -8.51 12.74
N HIS A 134 -10.26 -9.70 12.19
CA HIS A 134 -9.20 -10.62 11.80
C HIS A 134 -8.29 -10.04 10.71
N GLN A 135 -8.87 -9.44 9.66
CA GLN A 135 -8.11 -8.80 8.59
C GLN A 135 -7.22 -7.64 9.11
N LEU A 136 -7.77 -6.77 9.95
CA LEU A 136 -7.02 -5.67 10.54
C LEU A 136 -5.87 -6.15 11.45
N LEU A 137 -6.10 -7.21 12.22
CA LEU A 137 -5.07 -7.78 13.08
C LEU A 137 -3.93 -8.43 12.26
N GLU A 138 -4.27 -9.12 11.17
CA GLU A 138 -3.28 -9.68 10.24
C GLU A 138 -2.49 -8.58 9.51
N GLU A 139 -3.16 -7.52 9.05
CA GLU A 139 -2.50 -6.37 8.41
C GLU A 139 -1.57 -5.64 9.40
N ALA A 140 -2.00 -5.43 10.65
CA ALA A 140 -1.18 -4.79 11.67
C ALA A 140 0.08 -5.64 12.01
N THR A 141 -0.08 -6.96 12.17
CA THR A 141 1.05 -7.84 12.49
C THR A 141 2.03 -7.98 11.33
N SER A 142 1.55 -8.06 10.09
CA SER A 142 2.40 -8.09 8.90
C SER A 142 3.17 -6.78 8.72
N LYS A 143 2.54 -5.62 8.96
CA LYS A 143 3.21 -4.32 8.93
C LYS A 143 4.35 -4.24 9.95
N VAL A 144 4.14 -4.67 11.19
CA VAL A 144 5.20 -4.70 12.22
C VAL A 144 6.35 -5.63 11.82
N ARG A 145 6.06 -6.79 11.22
CA ARG A 145 7.11 -7.69 10.69
C ARG A 145 7.94 -7.02 9.60
N LEU A 146 7.28 -6.37 8.64
CA LEU A 146 7.95 -5.63 7.57
C LEU A 146 8.80 -4.47 8.11
N GLU A 147 8.31 -3.73 9.09
CA GLU A 147 9.07 -2.66 9.75
C GLU A 147 10.33 -3.21 10.43
N ASN A 148 10.22 -4.34 11.13
CA ASN A 148 11.37 -5.03 11.74
C ASN A 148 12.36 -5.56 10.69
N GLU A 149 11.88 -6.12 9.58
CA GLU A 149 12.74 -6.54 8.47
C GLU A 149 13.45 -5.35 7.82
N LEU A 150 12.76 -4.22 7.63
CA LEU A 150 13.35 -2.99 7.13
C LEU A 150 14.41 -2.43 8.08
N GLU A 151 14.19 -2.48 9.40
CA GLU A 151 15.22 -2.10 10.37
C GLU A 151 16.45 -3.01 10.27
N ASN A 152 16.24 -4.32 10.17
CA ASN A 152 17.33 -5.29 10.03
C ASN A 152 18.10 -5.10 8.72
N LEU A 153 17.42 -4.79 7.61
CA LEU A 153 18.05 -4.43 6.34
C LEU A 153 18.79 -3.09 6.42
N LYS A 154 18.23 -2.08 7.09
CA LYS A 154 18.92 -0.80 7.34
C LYS A 154 20.20 -0.99 8.16
N LYS A 155 20.20 -1.89 9.15
CA LYS A 155 21.39 -2.25 9.93
C LYS A 155 22.45 -2.98 9.08
N LYS A 156 22.02 -3.78 8.11
CA LYS A 156 22.90 -4.53 7.18
C LYS A 156 23.42 -3.71 6.00
N LYS A 157 22.87 -2.51 5.74
CA LYS A 157 23.40 -1.66 4.68
C LYS A 157 24.74 -1.06 5.15
N PRO A 158 25.86 -1.35 4.47
CA PRO A 158 27.14 -0.69 4.76
C PRO A 158 26.92 0.82 4.65
N LYS A 159 27.28 1.55 5.71
CA LYS A 159 27.26 3.01 5.67
C LYS A 159 28.31 3.44 4.64
N ASN A 160 27.87 3.77 3.43
CA ASN A 160 28.65 4.49 2.41
C ASN A 160 29.11 5.83 3.00
N THR A 161 30.16 5.77 3.80
CA THR A 161 30.79 6.91 4.42
C THR A 161 31.80 7.40 3.42
N LYS A 162 31.52 8.55 2.82
CA LYS A 162 32.43 9.19 1.87
C LYS A 162 33.82 9.26 2.51
N PRO A 163 34.92 8.94 1.80
CA PRO A 163 36.28 8.93 2.35
C PRO A 163 36.66 10.19 3.15
N LEU A 164 36.15 11.36 2.75
CA LEU A 164 36.35 12.62 3.48
C LEU A 164 35.72 12.62 4.89
N GLU A 165 34.52 12.04 5.04
CA GLU A 165 33.87 11.94 6.34
C GLU A 165 34.63 11.00 7.28
N ILE A 166 35.29 9.97 6.73
CA ILE A 166 36.13 9.07 7.50
C ILE A 166 37.32 9.83 8.11
N PHE A 167 38.01 10.67 7.34
CA PHE A 167 39.11 11.50 7.87
C PHE A 167 38.65 12.51 8.94
N ASN A 168 37.46 13.10 8.75
CA ASN A 168 36.95 14.12 9.68
C ASN A 168 36.29 13.55 10.96
N LYS A 169 35.70 12.35 10.92
CA LYS A 169 34.85 11.82 12.02
C LYS A 169 35.39 10.56 12.70
N LEU A 170 36.23 9.77 12.03
CA LEU A 170 36.62 8.45 12.55
C LEU A 170 37.67 8.59 13.68
N PRO A 171 37.55 7.89 14.82
CA PRO A 171 38.56 7.92 15.89
C PRO A 171 39.94 7.43 15.42
N LYS A 172 41.02 7.96 16.02
CA LYS A 172 42.42 7.62 15.68
C LYS A 172 42.66 6.11 15.48
N ASP A 173 42.20 5.29 16.42
CA ASP A 173 42.46 3.84 16.40
C ASP A 173 41.74 3.12 15.25
N GLN A 174 40.51 3.54 14.97
CA GLN A 174 39.71 3.00 13.86
C GLN A 174 40.25 3.50 12.52
N LEU A 175 40.73 4.75 12.45
CA LEU A 175 41.36 5.32 11.25
C LEU A 175 42.69 4.61 10.93
N ALA A 176 43.54 4.37 11.92
CA ALA A 176 44.77 3.60 11.74
C ALA A 176 44.48 2.18 11.21
N SER A 177 43.48 1.49 11.78
CA SER A 177 43.06 0.16 11.31
C SER A 177 42.55 0.19 9.86
N LYS A 178 41.76 1.21 9.51
CA LYS A 178 41.23 1.36 8.15
C LYS A 178 42.33 1.67 7.13
N LEU A 179 43.34 2.45 7.52
CA LEU A 179 44.53 2.72 6.71
C LEU A 179 45.41 1.48 6.55
N GLN A 180 45.58 0.65 7.59
CA GLN A 180 46.30 -0.63 7.46
C GLN A 180 45.64 -1.54 6.43
N ASN A 181 44.31 -1.64 6.43
CA ASN A 181 43.54 -2.41 5.45
C ASN A 181 43.71 -1.90 4.00
N THR A 182 44.18 -0.66 3.81
CA THR A 182 44.52 -0.10 2.48
C THR A 182 45.98 -0.30 2.05
N GLY A 183 46.74 -1.09 2.83
CA GLY A 183 48.11 -1.47 2.52
C GLY A 183 49.19 -0.51 3.06
N PHE A 184 48.87 0.31 4.07
CA PHE A 184 49.91 1.02 4.84
C PHE A 184 50.49 0.11 5.92
N SER A 185 51.80 0.21 6.18
CA SER A 185 52.41 -0.51 7.31
C SER A 185 51.84 -0.01 8.64
N SER A 186 51.78 -0.88 9.65
CA SER A 186 51.18 -0.55 10.96
C SER A 186 51.70 0.76 11.56
N LYS A 187 53.03 0.95 11.53
CA LYS A 187 53.69 2.17 12.00
C LYS A 187 53.26 3.41 11.19
N LYS A 188 53.31 3.32 9.85
CA LYS A 188 52.95 4.43 8.97
C LYS A 188 51.48 4.81 9.08
N ALA A 189 50.58 3.83 9.25
CA ALA A 189 49.15 4.06 9.45
C ALA A 189 48.85 4.78 10.78
N SER A 190 49.56 4.41 11.85
CA SER A 190 49.46 5.09 13.15
C SER A 190 49.94 6.55 13.07
N ASP A 191 51.09 6.78 12.44
CA ASP A 191 51.66 8.13 12.26
C ASP A 191 50.74 9.03 11.41
N ILE A 192 50.14 8.47 10.35
CA ILE A 192 49.15 9.19 9.53
C ILE A 192 47.89 9.50 10.34
N ALA A 193 47.33 8.53 11.08
CA ALA A 193 46.13 8.74 11.88
C ALA A 193 46.33 9.80 12.97
N GLU A 194 47.52 9.83 13.59
CA GLU A 194 47.90 10.86 14.55
C GLU A 194 47.97 12.26 13.92
N MET A 195 48.60 12.37 12.75
CA MET A 195 48.68 13.65 12.05
C MET A 195 47.33 14.12 11.53
N VAL A 196 46.45 13.19 11.11
CA VAL A 196 45.06 13.51 10.74
C VAL A 196 44.29 14.08 11.94
N GLU A 197 44.43 13.48 13.13
CA GLU A 197 43.79 13.96 14.36
C GLU A 197 44.28 15.38 14.71
N ILE A 198 45.59 15.61 14.68
CA ILE A 198 46.19 16.92 14.98
C ILE A 198 45.72 17.99 13.99
N GLU A 199 45.68 17.67 12.70
CA GLU A 199 45.29 18.63 11.66
C GLU A 199 43.77 18.91 11.66
N ARG A 200 42.92 17.89 11.87
CA ARG A 200 41.46 18.11 11.93
C ARG A 200 41.01 18.88 13.17
N LEU A 201 41.76 18.79 14.27
CA LEU A 201 41.52 19.59 15.48
C LEU A 201 41.75 21.10 15.22
N LYS A 202 42.61 21.45 14.27
CA LYS A 202 42.84 22.86 13.86
C LYS A 202 41.72 23.34 12.94
N GLU A 203 41.42 22.56 11.91
CA GLU A 203 40.36 22.83 10.94
C GLU A 203 39.98 21.52 10.24
N GLN A 204 38.68 21.24 10.12
CA GLN A 204 38.19 20.06 9.37
C GLN A 204 38.63 20.11 7.91
N PHE A 205 38.93 18.95 7.33
CA PHE A 205 39.33 18.85 5.94
C PHE A 205 38.17 19.17 5.01
N LYS A 206 38.41 20.06 4.03
CA LYS A 206 37.40 20.47 3.04
C LYS A 206 37.36 19.54 1.83
N SER A 207 38.46 18.86 1.54
CA SER A 207 38.58 17.94 0.41
C SER A 207 39.60 16.83 0.67
N LEU A 208 39.63 15.80 -0.16
CA LEU A 208 40.67 14.76 -0.07
C LEU A 208 42.05 15.29 -0.49
N ASN A 209 42.11 16.28 -1.37
CA ASN A 209 43.37 16.95 -1.72
C ASN A 209 43.93 17.72 -0.51
N ASP A 210 43.05 18.35 0.27
CA ASP A 210 43.41 19.03 1.52
C ASP A 210 44.04 18.06 2.54
N VAL A 211 43.52 16.83 2.63
CA VAL A 211 44.13 15.75 3.44
C VAL A 211 45.55 15.43 2.94
N VAL A 212 45.75 15.27 1.63
CA VAL A 212 47.08 14.97 1.03
C VAL A 212 48.09 16.09 1.25
N GLU A 213 47.65 17.34 1.27
CA GLU A 213 48.54 18.50 1.42
C GLU A 213 48.94 18.75 2.88
N ARG A 214 47.99 18.60 3.81
CA ARG A 214 48.19 18.92 5.23
C ARG A 214 48.78 17.77 6.04
N VAL A 215 48.44 16.53 5.71
CA VAL A 215 48.92 15.37 6.47
C VAL A 215 50.35 15.02 6.04
N LYS A 216 51.32 15.46 6.84
CA LYS A 216 52.75 15.20 6.64
C LYS A 216 53.31 14.41 7.80
N ILE A 217 54.05 13.34 7.50
CA ILE A 217 54.72 12.48 8.48
C ILE A 217 56.25 12.67 8.42
N PRO A 218 56.96 12.51 9.55
CA PRO A 218 58.42 12.57 9.56
C PRO A 218 59.02 11.35 8.85
N SER A 219 59.90 11.59 7.87
CA SER A 219 60.73 10.57 7.23
C SER A 219 62.20 11.00 7.31
N GLY A 220 62.90 10.50 8.34
CA GLY A 220 64.26 10.94 8.64
C GLY A 220 64.30 12.43 9.06
N ARG A 221 65.07 13.25 8.34
CA ARG A 221 65.22 14.71 8.61
C ARG A 221 64.19 15.59 7.89
N LYS A 222 63.29 15.01 7.09
CA LYS A 222 62.33 15.77 6.25
C LYS A 222 60.89 15.35 6.57
N LEU A 223 59.97 16.31 6.48
CA LEU A 223 58.53 16.05 6.49
C LEU A 223 58.10 15.68 5.08
N VAL A 224 57.45 14.53 4.93
CA VAL A 224 56.97 14.01 3.64
C VAL A 224 55.47 13.82 3.72
N LYS A 225 54.76 13.91 2.59
CA LYS A 225 53.31 13.64 2.54
C LYS A 225 53.02 12.26 3.10
N GLY A 226 52.12 12.19 4.09
CA GLY A 226 51.71 10.93 4.72
C GLY A 226 50.97 10.02 3.76
N ILE A 227 50.11 10.62 2.93
CA ILE A 227 49.34 9.97 1.87
C ILE A 227 49.71 10.63 0.54
N SER A 228 50.12 9.86 -0.46
CA SER A 228 50.33 10.37 -1.82
C SER A 228 49.00 10.51 -2.58
N PRO A 229 48.89 11.38 -3.60
CA PRO A 229 47.68 11.46 -4.43
C PRO A 229 47.25 10.09 -5.00
N GLU A 230 48.21 9.30 -5.47
CA GLU A 230 47.98 7.94 -5.98
C GLU A 230 47.42 7.01 -4.90
N LYS A 231 47.96 7.06 -3.68
CA LYS A 231 47.41 6.27 -2.57
C LYS A 231 46.07 6.78 -2.08
N MET A 232 45.78 8.07 -2.23
CA MET A 232 44.45 8.62 -1.92
C MET A 232 43.39 8.08 -2.88
N LEU A 233 43.71 7.91 -4.16
CA LEU A 233 42.80 7.25 -5.11
C LEU A 233 42.50 5.81 -4.70
N HIS A 234 43.53 5.05 -4.31
CA HIS A 234 43.34 3.68 -3.81
C HIS A 234 42.52 3.61 -2.52
N ILE A 235 42.65 4.61 -1.63
CA ILE A 235 41.81 4.76 -0.44
C ILE A 235 40.37 5.04 -0.85
N VAL A 236 40.15 5.93 -1.83
CA VAL A 236 38.82 6.22 -2.35
C VAL A 236 38.19 4.96 -2.91
N ASP A 237 38.87 4.23 -3.79
CA ASP A 237 38.33 2.99 -4.37
C ASP A 237 37.96 1.99 -3.28
N GLN A 238 38.88 1.67 -2.37
CA GLN A 238 38.61 0.68 -1.32
C GLN A 238 37.58 1.12 -0.28
N TRP A 239 37.52 2.40 0.08
CA TRP A 239 36.56 2.89 1.07
C TRP A 239 35.20 3.24 0.47
N SER A 240 35.12 3.36 -0.85
CA SER A 240 33.87 3.50 -1.61
C SER A 240 33.28 2.14 -1.97
N ASP A 241 34.14 1.12 -2.17
CA ASP A 241 33.75 -0.25 -2.55
C ASP A 241 33.63 -1.22 -1.37
N SER A 242 33.84 -0.77 -0.14
CA SER A 242 33.51 -1.56 1.07
C SER A 242 31.98 -1.64 1.24
N ASN A 243 31.34 -2.36 0.32
CA ASN A 243 29.95 -2.81 0.36
C ASN A 243 29.86 -4.23 0.93
#